data_AF-A0A2P5KCI4-F1
#
_entry.id   AF-A0A2P5KCI4-F1
#
_cell.length_a   1.000
_cell.length_b   1.000
_cell.length_c   1.000
_cell.angle_alpha   90.00
_cell.angle_beta   90.00
_cell.angle_gamma   90.00
#
_symmetry.space_group_name_H-M   'P 1'
#
loop_
_entity.id
_entity.type
_entity.pdbx_description
1 polymer ?
#
loop_
_entity_poly.entity_id
_entity_poly.type
_entity_poly.pdbx_seq_one_letter_code
_entity_poly.pdbx_strand_id
1 'polypeptide(L)'
;MIETVARALVRAAVALSLIAALGVVVTMAVAPGVAHAGIFPFVPDHYTFSQRQAQRAIERKFPYQRSVGPLLDLTLASPVVALRADANRVVVTVDAHLASPLLGHPVNSVVSLSSELAYDAPSRSVVLRNPNVEQIDVGGDAAPYAQQIHAAASIAVAQLLADYPVYTFKPEQLQFAGQQYEPGTITILSDGIRVQIVEK
;
A
#
# COMPACT_ATOMS: atom_id res chain seq x y z
N MET A 1 3.98 11.84 -33.54
CA MET A 1 5.14 11.25 -32.81
C MET A 1 5.24 11.71 -31.35
N ILE A 2 4.60 12.83 -30.97
CA ILE A 2 4.58 13.40 -29.61
C ILE A 2 3.56 12.69 -28.69
N GLU A 3 2.44 12.20 -29.23
CA GLU A 3 1.42 11.47 -28.47
C GLU A 3 1.83 10.05 -28.03
N THR A 4 2.84 9.46 -28.68
CA THR A 4 3.31 8.11 -28.36
C THR A 4 4.13 8.08 -27.06
N VAL A 5 4.84 9.17 -26.75
CA VAL A 5 5.76 9.28 -25.62
C VAL A 5 5.01 9.49 -24.30
N ALA A 6 3.93 10.28 -24.30
CA ALA A 6 3.06 10.44 -23.13
C ALA A 6 2.34 9.13 -22.76
N ARG A 7 1.91 8.35 -23.76
CA ARG A 7 1.27 7.04 -23.54
C ARG A 7 2.26 5.98 -23.02
N ALA A 8 3.55 6.09 -23.34
CA ALA A 8 4.57 5.18 -22.84
C ALA A 8 4.92 5.45 -21.36
N LEU A 9 4.99 6.71 -20.95
CA LEU A 9 5.20 7.10 -19.55
C LEU A 9 4.01 6.75 -18.65
N VAL A 10 2.78 6.92 -19.16
CA VAL A 10 1.59 6.43 -18.47
C VAL A 10 1.61 4.90 -18.37
N ARG A 11 2.05 4.14 -19.39
CA ARG A 11 2.10 2.67 -19.35
C ARG A 11 3.24 2.09 -18.49
N ALA A 12 4.33 2.82 -18.28
CA ALA A 12 5.41 2.37 -17.41
C ALA A 12 5.07 2.58 -15.91
N ALA A 13 4.35 3.67 -15.59
CA ALA A 13 3.76 3.88 -14.26
C ALA A 13 2.44 3.10 -14.06
N VAL A 14 1.77 2.73 -15.16
CA VAL A 14 0.58 1.88 -15.22
C VAL A 14 0.98 0.53 -15.84
N ALA A 15 1.85 -0.20 -15.13
CA ALA A 15 1.72 -1.66 -15.05
C ALA A 15 0.63 -2.01 -14.01
N LEU A 16 -0.47 -1.25 -14.07
CA LEU A 16 -1.79 -1.61 -13.58
C LEU A 16 -2.53 -2.19 -14.79
N SER A 17 -2.36 -3.48 -15.01
CA SER A 17 -3.36 -4.26 -15.75
C SER A 17 -4.65 -4.20 -14.91
N LEU A 18 -5.86 -3.82 -15.35
CA LEU A 18 -6.45 -3.59 -16.67
C LEU A 18 -7.72 -2.71 -16.52
N ILE A 19 -7.96 -1.86 -17.54
CA ILE A 19 -9.25 -1.51 -18.19
C ILE A 19 -10.41 -0.95 -17.33
N ALA A 20 -10.72 0.33 -17.53
CA ALA A 20 -12.00 0.78 -18.12
C ALA A 20 -11.96 2.30 -18.40
N ALA A 21 -12.45 2.68 -19.57
CA ALA A 21 -12.45 4.02 -20.13
C ALA A 21 -13.23 5.04 -19.28
N LEU A 22 -12.71 6.27 -19.16
CA LEU A 22 -13.43 7.53 -19.44
C LEU A 22 -12.48 8.70 -19.17
N GLY A 23 -12.36 9.59 -20.16
CA GLY A 23 -11.44 10.71 -20.15
C GLY A 23 -11.82 11.77 -19.12
N VAL A 24 -10.81 12.29 -18.42
CA VAL A 24 -10.89 13.56 -17.70
C VAL A 24 -9.58 14.30 -17.94
N VAL A 25 -9.71 15.49 -18.53
CA VAL A 25 -8.63 16.45 -18.75
C VAL A 25 -8.29 17.09 -17.41
N VAL A 26 -7.02 17.07 -17.00
CA VAL A 26 -6.53 17.79 -15.81
C VAL A 26 -5.62 18.92 -16.28
N THR A 27 -6.01 20.15 -15.98
CA THR A 27 -5.25 21.38 -16.22
C THR A 27 -4.14 21.51 -15.18
N MET A 28 -2.89 21.68 -15.63
CA MET A 28 -1.72 21.92 -14.75
C MET A 28 -1.52 23.42 -14.51
N ALA A 29 -1.41 23.81 -13.24
CA ALA A 29 -0.86 25.10 -12.82
C ALA A 29 0.60 24.87 -12.38
N VAL A 30 1.55 25.61 -12.98
CA VAL A 30 2.99 25.53 -12.68
C VAL A 30 3.34 26.70 -11.75
N ALA A 31 3.92 26.39 -10.59
CA ALA A 31 4.59 27.37 -9.73
C ALA A 31 6.11 27.15 -9.80
N PRO A 32 6.95 28.21 -9.92
CA PRO A 32 8.40 28.07 -10.00
C PRO A 32 9.05 28.13 -8.61
N GLY A 33 9.97 27.19 -8.30
CA GLY A 33 10.72 27.21 -7.04
C GLY A 33 11.77 26.10 -6.88
N VAL A 34 12.97 26.35 -7.40
CA VAL A 34 14.32 25.89 -6.99
C VAL A 34 14.62 24.38 -6.77
N ALA A 35 15.23 23.79 -7.82
CA ALA A 35 16.38 22.88 -7.89
C ALA A 35 16.69 21.88 -6.75
N HIS A 36 16.53 20.58 -7.06
CA HIS A 36 17.65 19.64 -7.19
C HIS A 36 17.63 19.09 -8.63
N ALA A 37 18.78 19.11 -9.27
CA ALA A 37 18.95 18.79 -10.68
C ALA A 37 18.75 17.29 -10.93
N GLY A 38 17.56 16.90 -11.38
CA GLY A 38 17.47 15.86 -12.39
C GLY A 38 17.99 16.44 -13.70
N ILE A 39 18.83 15.70 -14.42
CA ILE A 39 19.47 16.12 -15.69
C ILE A 39 18.44 16.52 -16.78
N PHE A 40 17.16 16.22 -16.54
CA PHE A 40 16.06 16.50 -17.44
C PHE A 40 14.97 17.37 -16.80
N PRO A 41 14.70 18.59 -17.31
CA PRO A 41 13.69 19.52 -16.76
C PRO A 41 12.23 19.05 -16.90
N PHE A 42 12.02 17.81 -17.34
CA PHE A 42 10.73 17.19 -17.60
C PHE A 42 10.45 15.96 -16.74
N VAL A 43 11.43 15.50 -15.94
CA VAL A 43 11.19 14.42 -14.97
C VAL A 43 10.67 15.08 -13.69
N PRO A 44 9.43 14.76 -13.26
CA PRO A 44 8.94 15.28 -11.99
C PRO A 44 9.80 14.74 -10.84
N ASP A 45 10.03 15.57 -9.83
CA ASP A 45 10.79 15.23 -8.62
C ASP A 45 9.99 14.32 -7.67
N HIS A 46 8.68 14.18 -7.89
CA HIS A 46 7.81 13.30 -7.13
C HIS A 46 6.58 12.85 -7.93
N TYR A 47 5.97 11.77 -7.45
CA TYR A 47 4.65 11.32 -7.90
C TYR A 47 3.71 11.21 -6.70
N THR A 48 2.45 11.63 -6.84
CA THR A 48 1.44 11.51 -5.78
C THR A 48 0.33 10.55 -6.21
N PHE A 49 0.15 9.47 -5.46
CA PHE A 49 -0.98 8.57 -5.59
C PHE A 49 -2.13 9.06 -4.71
N SER A 50 -3.32 9.24 -5.26
CA SER A 50 -4.50 9.55 -4.46
C SER A 50 -4.89 8.38 -3.53
N GLN A 51 -5.57 8.66 -2.42
CA GLN A 51 -6.15 7.63 -1.55
C GLN A 51 -7.01 6.63 -2.34
N ARG A 52 -7.79 7.08 -3.33
CA ARG A 52 -8.59 6.19 -4.20
C ARG A 52 -7.74 5.24 -5.04
N GLN A 53 -6.56 5.67 -5.50
CA GLN A 53 -5.64 4.79 -6.23
C GLN A 53 -5.03 3.74 -5.29
N ALA A 54 -4.69 4.12 -4.05
CA ALA A 54 -4.23 3.19 -3.03
C ALA A 54 -5.33 2.17 -2.66
N GLN A 55 -6.56 2.64 -2.47
CA GLN A 55 -7.76 1.81 -2.25
C GLN A 55 -7.93 0.77 -3.36
N ARG A 56 -7.96 1.21 -4.63
CA ARG A 56 -8.05 0.27 -5.76
C ARG A 56 -6.88 -0.69 -5.86
N ALA A 57 -5.70 -0.29 -5.38
CA ALA A 57 -4.53 -1.15 -5.39
C ALA A 57 -4.63 -2.28 -4.39
N ILE A 58 -5.14 -1.99 -3.18
CA ILE A 58 -5.33 -3.01 -2.15
C ILE A 58 -6.51 -3.92 -2.47
N GLU A 59 -7.61 -3.40 -3.00
CA GLU A 59 -8.82 -4.18 -3.34
C GLU A 59 -8.50 -5.38 -4.23
N ARG A 60 -7.54 -5.25 -5.16
CA ARG A 60 -7.13 -6.34 -6.06
C ARG A 60 -6.47 -7.53 -5.34
N LYS A 61 -6.02 -7.36 -4.10
CA LYS A 61 -5.42 -8.42 -3.27
C LYS A 61 -6.47 -9.13 -2.41
N PHE A 62 -7.73 -8.70 -2.45
CA PHE A 62 -8.82 -9.23 -1.64
C PHE A 62 -9.90 -9.89 -2.52
N PRO A 63 -10.68 -10.84 -1.99
CA PRO A 63 -10.59 -11.40 -0.64
C PRO A 63 -9.30 -12.20 -0.42
N TYR A 64 -8.71 -12.08 0.76
CA TYR A 64 -7.51 -12.82 1.14
C TYR A 64 -7.92 -14.00 2.03
N GLN A 65 -7.65 -15.22 1.58
CA GLN A 65 -7.99 -16.43 2.32
C GLN A 65 -6.73 -17.18 2.69
N ARG A 66 -6.64 -17.59 3.95
CA ARG A 66 -5.52 -18.38 4.46
C ARG A 66 -6.00 -19.39 5.49
N SER A 67 -5.77 -20.67 5.20
CA SER A 67 -5.86 -21.74 6.19
C SER A 67 -4.56 -21.80 6.98
N VAL A 68 -4.65 -21.63 8.29
CA VAL A 68 -3.54 -21.70 9.25
C VAL A 68 -3.59 -23.08 9.91
N GLY A 69 -3.00 -24.05 9.21
CA GLY A 69 -3.10 -25.46 9.61
C GLY A 69 -4.52 -26.02 9.47
N PRO A 70 -4.83 -27.16 10.11
CA PRO A 70 -6.13 -27.82 9.98
C PRO A 70 -7.23 -27.23 10.88
N LEU A 71 -6.90 -26.27 11.75
CA LEU A 71 -7.79 -25.84 12.83
C LEU A 71 -8.29 -24.40 12.69
N LEU A 72 -7.79 -23.63 11.73
CA LEU A 72 -8.15 -22.23 11.60
C LEU A 72 -8.18 -21.80 10.13
N ASP A 73 -9.33 -21.33 9.69
CA ASP A 73 -9.52 -20.68 8.40
C ASP A 73 -9.77 -19.19 8.61
N LEU A 74 -8.94 -18.36 7.99
CA LEU A 74 -9.04 -16.91 8.01
C LEU A 74 -9.43 -16.41 6.62
N THR A 75 -10.51 -15.65 6.54
CA THR A 75 -10.87 -14.86 5.37
C THR A 75 -10.84 -13.39 5.74
N LEU A 76 -10.11 -12.57 4.98
CA LEU A 76 -10.12 -11.13 5.07
C LEU A 76 -10.81 -10.55 3.83
N ALA A 77 -11.69 -9.58 4.02
CA ALA A 77 -12.50 -8.97 2.98
C ALA A 77 -12.66 -7.46 3.19
N SER A 78 -13.26 -6.80 2.21
CA SER A 78 -13.66 -5.38 2.27
C SER A 78 -12.55 -4.44 2.78
N PRO A 79 -11.36 -4.42 2.15
CA PRO A 79 -10.28 -3.55 2.62
C PRO A 79 -10.68 -2.09 2.46
N VAL A 80 -10.43 -1.26 3.47
CA VAL A 80 -10.62 0.20 3.44
C VAL A 80 -9.31 0.87 3.84
N VAL A 81 -8.81 1.73 2.96
CA VAL A 81 -7.56 2.48 3.15
C VAL A 81 -7.86 3.86 3.69
N ALA A 82 -7.21 4.22 4.80
CA ALA A 82 -7.14 5.57 5.32
C ALA A 82 -5.69 6.05 5.37
N LEU A 83 -5.49 7.36 5.27
CA LEU A 83 -4.18 8.00 5.29
C LEU A 83 -4.06 8.86 6.55
N ARG A 84 -3.05 8.58 7.37
CA ARG A 84 -2.72 9.33 8.58
C ARG A 84 -1.47 10.16 8.35
N ALA A 85 -1.68 11.36 7.82
CA ALA A 85 -0.60 12.30 7.53
C ALA A 85 0.16 12.75 8.78
N ASP A 86 -0.54 12.87 9.92
CA ASP A 86 0.01 13.23 11.23
C ASP A 86 1.10 12.26 11.71
N ALA A 87 0.92 10.97 11.38
CA ALA A 87 1.82 9.89 11.79
C ALA A 87 2.66 9.34 10.63
N ASN A 88 2.54 9.90 9.43
CA ASN A 88 3.11 9.38 8.19
C ASN A 88 2.78 7.88 7.93
N ARG A 89 1.52 7.48 8.19
CA ARG A 89 1.09 6.07 8.18
C ARG A 89 -0.10 5.81 7.26
N VAL A 90 -0.10 4.65 6.63
CA VAL A 90 -1.29 4.10 5.97
C VAL A 90 -1.99 3.20 6.98
N VAL A 91 -3.32 3.35 7.07
CA VAL A 91 -4.18 2.48 7.87
C VAL A 91 -5.03 1.66 6.92
N VAL A 92 -5.11 0.36 7.17
CA VAL A 92 -5.97 -0.55 6.43
C VAL A 92 -6.91 -1.22 7.43
N THR A 93 -8.21 -1.04 7.20
CA THR A 93 -9.26 -1.75 7.94
C THR A 93 -9.84 -2.85 7.07
N VAL A 94 -10.03 -4.04 7.62
CA VAL A 94 -10.57 -5.21 6.91
C VAL A 94 -11.63 -5.89 7.75
N ASP A 95 -12.59 -6.50 7.07
CA ASP A 95 -13.49 -7.47 7.67
C ASP A 95 -12.76 -8.81 7.75
N ALA A 96 -12.69 -9.39 8.94
CA ALA A 96 -12.08 -10.69 9.19
C ALA A 96 -13.17 -11.70 9.58
N HIS A 97 -13.18 -12.83 8.91
CA HIS A 97 -14.03 -13.98 9.23
C HIS A 97 -13.14 -15.15 9.61
N LEU A 98 -13.27 -15.60 10.86
CA LEU A 98 -12.50 -16.70 11.43
C LEU A 98 -13.43 -17.91 11.62
N ALA A 99 -13.07 -19.03 10.99
CA ALA A 99 -13.74 -20.31 11.22
C ALA A 99 -12.75 -21.30 11.82
N SER A 100 -13.19 -22.03 12.85
CA SER A 100 -12.40 -23.07 13.50
C SER A 100 -13.32 -24.15 14.05
N PRO A 101 -12.97 -25.45 13.92
CA PRO A 101 -13.69 -26.54 14.59
C PRO A 101 -13.68 -26.44 16.12
N LEU A 102 -12.78 -25.63 16.69
CA LEU A 102 -12.68 -25.40 18.14
C LEU A 102 -13.67 -24.33 18.62
N LEU A 103 -14.18 -23.51 17.70
CA LEU A 103 -15.17 -22.47 17.99
C LEU A 103 -16.57 -23.04 17.80
N GLY A 104 -17.51 -22.68 18.67
CA GLY A 104 -18.91 -23.08 18.51
C GLY A 104 -19.55 -22.54 17.24
N HIS A 105 -19.12 -21.36 16.79
CA HIS A 105 -19.57 -20.68 15.58
C HIS A 105 -18.43 -19.85 14.97
N PRO A 106 -18.45 -19.55 13.65
CA PRO A 106 -17.52 -18.59 13.06
C PRO A 106 -17.62 -17.21 13.69
N VAL A 107 -16.49 -16.53 13.81
CA VAL A 107 -16.37 -15.20 14.43
C VAL A 107 -16.09 -14.17 13.34
N ASN A 108 -16.94 -13.15 13.29
CA ASN A 108 -16.71 -11.96 12.47
C ASN A 108 -16.07 -10.86 13.32
N SER A 109 -15.05 -10.23 12.77
CA SER A 109 -14.26 -9.21 13.42
C SER A 109 -13.90 -8.12 12.43
N VAL A 110 -13.67 -6.91 12.92
CA VAL A 110 -13.07 -5.82 12.14
C VAL A 110 -11.66 -5.59 12.67
N VAL A 111 -10.67 -5.61 11.77
CA VAL A 111 -9.26 -5.44 12.12
C VAL A 111 -8.72 -4.20 11.42
N SER A 112 -8.10 -3.31 12.18
CA SER A 112 -7.38 -2.15 11.66
C SER A 112 -5.90 -2.29 11.94
N LEU A 113 -5.08 -2.20 10.89
CA LEU A 113 -3.63 -2.19 10.97
C LEU A 113 -3.07 -0.89 10.42
N SER A 114 -1.97 -0.41 10.99
CA SER A 114 -1.22 0.72 10.45
C SER A 114 0.20 0.32 10.09
N SER A 115 0.79 0.98 9.08
CA SER A 115 2.22 0.87 8.80
C SER A 115 2.76 2.14 8.19
N GLU A 116 4.07 2.29 8.29
CA GLU A 116 4.82 3.20 7.43
C GLU A 116 5.07 2.53 6.08
N LEU A 117 5.36 3.34 5.06
CA LEU A 117 5.83 2.88 3.76
C LEU A 117 7.26 3.35 3.57
N ALA A 118 8.14 2.45 3.15
CA ALA A 118 9.52 2.77 2.82
C ALA A 118 9.95 2.08 1.54
N TYR A 119 10.94 2.65 0.86
CA TYR A 119 11.62 1.98 -0.24
C TYR A 119 12.82 1.19 0.30
N ASP A 120 12.86 -0.10 0.00
CA ASP A 120 14.01 -0.98 0.23
C ASP A 120 14.78 -1.16 -1.08
N ALA A 121 15.94 -0.49 -1.18
CA ALA A 121 16.77 -0.50 -2.38
C ALA A 121 17.32 -1.90 -2.75
N PRO A 122 17.77 -2.75 -1.80
CA PRO A 122 18.24 -4.10 -2.12
C PRO A 122 17.20 -4.96 -2.84
N SER A 123 15.96 -4.98 -2.34
CA SER A 123 14.85 -5.71 -2.97
C SER A 123 14.13 -4.93 -4.06
N ARG A 124 14.49 -3.66 -4.29
CA ARG A 124 13.78 -2.72 -5.18
C ARG A 124 12.28 -2.73 -4.91
N SER A 125 11.88 -2.62 -3.65
CA SER A 125 10.48 -2.76 -3.27
C SER A 125 10.02 -1.62 -2.37
N VAL A 126 8.77 -1.22 -2.51
CA VAL A 126 8.06 -0.52 -1.43
C VAL A 126 7.64 -1.57 -0.42
N VAL A 127 8.04 -1.38 0.84
CA VAL A 127 7.81 -2.31 1.94
C VAL A 127 7.00 -1.68 3.06
N LEU A 128 6.33 -2.51 3.84
CA LEU A 128 5.68 -2.10 5.09
C LEU A 128 6.74 -1.99 6.20
N ARG A 129 6.87 -0.81 6.80
CA ARG A 129 7.73 -0.57 7.96
C ARG A 129 6.90 -0.41 9.22
N ASN A 130 7.41 -0.96 10.32
CA ASN A 130 6.83 -0.86 11.65
C ASN A 130 5.31 -1.10 11.66
N PRO A 131 4.83 -2.24 11.11
CA PRO A 131 3.42 -2.55 11.07
C PRO A 131 2.89 -2.78 12.49
N ASN A 132 1.71 -2.25 12.77
CA ASN A 132 1.07 -2.32 14.07
C ASN A 132 -0.42 -2.63 13.92
N VAL A 133 -0.99 -3.28 14.93
CA VAL A 133 -2.44 -3.42 15.07
C VAL A 133 -2.96 -2.19 15.82
N GLU A 134 -3.88 -1.45 15.20
CA GLU A 134 -4.53 -0.29 15.83
C GLU A 134 -5.75 -0.73 16.64
N GLN A 135 -6.55 -1.63 16.09
CA GLN A 135 -7.78 -2.09 16.71
C GLN A 135 -8.18 -3.46 16.18
N ILE A 136 -8.74 -4.28 17.06
CA ILE A 136 -9.42 -5.54 16.71
C ILE A 136 -10.75 -5.54 17.46
N ASP A 137 -11.84 -5.67 16.72
CA ASP A 137 -13.15 -5.94 17.31
C ASP A 137 -13.33 -7.45 17.50
N VAL A 138 -13.23 -7.90 18.76
CA VAL A 138 -13.41 -9.31 19.14
C VAL A 138 -14.79 -9.48 19.75
N GLY A 139 -15.75 -9.95 18.95
CA GLY A 139 -17.12 -10.21 19.39
C GLY A 139 -17.36 -11.63 19.92
N GLY A 140 -18.53 -11.81 20.54
CA GLY A 140 -19.06 -13.12 20.94
C GLY A 140 -18.29 -13.79 22.07
N ASP A 141 -18.19 -15.12 22.02
CA ASP A 141 -17.58 -15.96 23.06
C ASP A 141 -16.07 -15.70 23.24
N ALA A 142 -15.43 -15.02 22.29
CA ALA A 142 -14.02 -14.68 22.33
C ALA A 142 -13.73 -13.35 23.07
N ALA A 143 -14.74 -12.54 23.40
CA ALA A 143 -14.58 -11.25 24.05
C ALA A 143 -13.75 -11.28 25.35
N PRO A 144 -13.86 -12.30 26.25
CA PRO A 144 -13.02 -12.40 27.45
C PRO A 144 -11.51 -12.51 27.15
N TYR A 145 -11.15 -12.91 25.93
CA TYR A 145 -9.77 -13.11 25.48
C TYR A 145 -9.26 -11.97 24.59
N ALA A 146 -10.00 -10.87 24.45
CA ALA A 146 -9.69 -9.80 23.52
C ALA A 146 -8.27 -9.23 23.70
N GLN A 147 -7.79 -9.10 24.93
CA GLN A 147 -6.45 -8.58 25.21
C GLN A 147 -5.34 -9.56 24.77
N GLN A 148 -5.51 -10.85 25.03
CA GLN A 148 -4.57 -11.89 24.61
C GLN A 148 -4.56 -12.03 23.09
N ILE A 149 -5.73 -11.94 22.46
CA ILE A 149 -5.89 -11.94 21.00
C ILE A 149 -5.17 -10.73 20.40
N HIS A 150 -5.37 -9.54 20.97
CA HIS A 150 -4.69 -8.33 20.50
C HIS A 150 -3.17 -8.48 20.61
N ALA A 151 -2.65 -8.92 21.75
CA ALA A 151 -1.21 -9.11 21.93
C ALA A 151 -0.62 -10.13 20.94
N ALA A 152 -1.29 -11.27 20.75
CA ALA A 152 -0.86 -12.28 19.80
C ALA A 152 -0.91 -11.76 18.35
N ALA A 153 -1.96 -11.02 17.99
CA ALA A 153 -2.11 -10.41 16.67
C ALA A 153 -1.04 -9.34 16.41
N SER A 154 -0.75 -8.48 17.39
CA SER A 154 0.32 -7.48 17.27
C SER A 154 1.67 -8.14 16.99
N ILE A 155 2.00 -9.23 17.70
CA ILE A 155 3.23 -10.00 17.46
C ILE A 155 3.23 -10.61 16.06
N ALA A 156 2.12 -11.24 15.67
CA ALA A 156 2.00 -11.87 14.36
C ALA A 156 2.13 -10.84 13.22
N VAL A 157 1.46 -9.69 13.33
CA VAL A 157 1.55 -8.58 12.36
C VAL A 157 2.97 -8.05 12.28
N ALA A 158 3.60 -7.79 13.43
CA ALA A 158 4.98 -7.31 13.47
C ALA A 158 5.94 -8.30 12.79
N GLN A 159 5.76 -9.60 12.98
CA GLN A 159 6.66 -10.61 12.40
C GLN A 159 6.38 -10.90 10.93
N LEU A 160 5.10 -10.97 10.53
CA LEU A 160 4.72 -11.38 9.18
C LEU A 160 4.75 -10.24 8.18
N LEU A 161 4.49 -9.01 8.64
CA LEU A 161 4.39 -7.83 7.77
C LEU A 161 5.63 -6.93 7.86
N ALA A 162 6.56 -7.15 8.80
CA ALA A 162 7.80 -6.38 8.81
C ALA A 162 8.55 -6.58 7.49
N ASP A 163 8.87 -5.46 6.84
CA ASP A 163 9.56 -5.40 5.55
C ASP A 163 8.85 -6.16 4.42
N TYR A 164 7.54 -6.39 4.57
CA TYR A 164 6.76 -7.08 3.56
C TYR A 164 6.63 -6.22 2.30
N PRO A 165 7.02 -6.72 1.11
CA PRO A 165 6.95 -5.95 -0.12
C PRO A 165 5.51 -5.81 -0.60
N VAL A 166 4.99 -4.58 -0.63
CA VAL A 166 3.68 -4.29 -1.22
C VAL A 166 3.77 -4.14 -2.74
N TYR A 167 4.93 -3.71 -3.24
CA TYR A 167 5.22 -3.58 -4.66
C TYR A 167 6.73 -3.73 -4.90
N THR A 168 7.11 -4.60 -5.84
CA THR A 168 8.49 -4.79 -6.26
C THR A 168 8.67 -4.26 -7.68
N PHE A 169 9.57 -3.30 -7.83
CA PHE A 169 9.90 -2.71 -9.12
C PHE A 169 10.73 -3.68 -9.94
N LYS A 170 10.39 -3.82 -11.22
CA LYS A 170 11.29 -4.43 -12.19
C LYS A 170 12.45 -3.47 -12.48
N PRO A 171 13.66 -3.96 -12.81
CA PRO A 171 14.79 -3.08 -13.13
C PRO A 171 14.49 -2.07 -14.23
N GLU A 172 13.67 -2.43 -15.21
CA GLU A 172 13.31 -1.55 -16.33
C GLU A 172 12.35 -0.43 -15.91
N GLN A 173 11.62 -0.60 -14.80
CA GLN A 173 10.73 0.44 -14.25
C GLN A 173 11.51 1.52 -13.48
N LEU A 174 12.74 1.21 -13.09
CA LEU A 174 13.67 2.11 -12.43
C LEU A 174 14.65 2.74 -13.42
N GLN A 175 14.49 2.52 -14.72
CA GLN A 175 15.36 3.07 -15.75
C GLN A 175 14.56 3.94 -16.69
N PHE A 176 15.02 5.18 -16.88
CA PHE A 176 14.41 6.10 -17.81
C PHE A 176 15.48 6.93 -18.51
N ALA A 177 15.39 7.01 -19.84
CA ALA A 177 16.36 7.73 -20.68
C ALA A 177 17.83 7.32 -20.44
N GLY A 178 18.08 6.05 -20.09
CA GLY A 178 19.42 5.53 -19.79
C GLY A 178 19.92 5.83 -18.38
N GLN A 179 19.14 6.53 -17.55
CA GLN A 179 19.45 6.85 -16.17
C GLN A 179 18.67 5.97 -15.20
N GLN A 180 19.28 5.64 -14.07
CA GLN A 180 18.64 4.89 -12.99
C GLN A 180 17.98 5.84 -11.99
N TYR A 181 16.72 5.57 -11.68
CA TYR A 181 15.92 6.28 -10.70
C TYR A 181 15.43 5.32 -9.62
N GLU A 182 15.31 5.80 -8.40
CA GLU A 182 14.76 5.05 -7.29
C GLU A 182 13.71 5.89 -6.56
N PRO A 183 12.68 5.27 -5.94
CA PRO A 183 11.84 5.95 -4.97
C PRO A 183 12.68 6.49 -3.81
N GLY A 184 12.55 7.78 -3.54
CA GLY A 184 13.13 8.44 -2.37
C GLY A 184 12.17 8.41 -1.18
N THR A 185 12.11 9.52 -0.45
CA THR A 185 11.21 9.65 0.70
C THR A 185 9.74 9.43 0.28
N ILE A 186 9.03 8.62 1.07
CA ILE A 186 7.59 8.41 0.95
C ILE A 186 6.89 9.20 2.06
N THR A 187 5.98 10.09 1.66
CA THR A 187 5.22 10.96 2.57
C THR A 187 3.73 10.73 2.39
N ILE A 188 3.05 10.40 3.48
CA ILE A 188 1.60 10.28 3.56
C ILE A 188 1.01 11.68 3.76
N LEU A 189 0.15 12.09 2.84
CA LEU A 189 -0.64 13.32 2.88
C LEU A 189 -2.09 12.98 3.25
N SER A 190 -2.90 14.00 3.52
CA SER A 190 -4.32 13.81 3.86
C SER A 190 -5.13 13.20 2.71
N ASP A 191 -4.73 13.43 1.47
CA ASP A 191 -5.44 12.99 0.26
C ASP A 191 -4.62 12.05 -0.65
N GLY A 192 -3.36 11.76 -0.30
CA GLY A 192 -2.50 10.94 -1.13
C GLY A 192 -1.18 10.49 -0.50
N ILE A 193 -0.43 9.71 -1.28
CA ILE A 193 0.88 9.17 -0.94
C ILE A 193 1.86 9.78 -1.93
N ARG A 194 2.72 10.69 -1.47
CA ARG A 194 3.78 11.29 -2.27
C ARG A 194 5.03 10.43 -2.19
N VAL A 195 5.59 10.12 -3.34
CA VAL A 195 6.83 9.37 -3.49
C VAL A 195 7.81 10.25 -4.23
N GLN A 196 8.92 10.60 -3.57
CA GLN A 196 10.01 11.32 -4.22
C GLN A 196 10.67 10.44 -5.28
N ILE A 197 11.18 11.04 -6.34
CA ILE A 197 11.95 10.38 -7.38
C ILE A 197 13.39 10.89 -7.25
N VAL A 198 14.34 9.98 -7.02
CA VAL A 198 15.75 10.31 -6.91
C VAL A 198 16.53 9.66 -8.03
N GLU A 199 17.45 10.41 -8.62
CA GLU A 199 18.45 9.90 -9.57
C GLU A 199 19.57 9.20 -8.80
N LYS A 200 20.03 8.04 -9.26
CA LYS A 200 21.12 7.27 -8.65
C LYS A 200 22.46 7.51 -9.32
#